data_AF-A0A4S4KEW4-F1
#
_entry.id   AF-A0A4S4KEW4-F1
#
_cell.length_a   1.000
_cell.length_b   1.000
_cell.length_c   1.000
_cell.angle_alpha   90.00
_cell.angle_beta   90.00
_cell.angle_gamma   90.00
#
_symmetry.space_group_name_H-M   'P 1'
#
loop_
_entity.id
_entity.type
_entity.pdbx_description
1 polymer ?
#
loop_
_entity_poly.entity_id
_entity_poly.type
_entity_poly.pdbx_seq_one_letter_code
_entity_poly.pdbx_strand_id
1 'polypeptide(L)'
;MALDESKHFTLLTARLAALSPSTPYGSLPVHAALWESASVTSLSLRSRLAIIHLVHEARGLDVNPGTIERFRRANDGESVSVLEIIHADEVTHVTAGHRWFTWMCEKDGVDPVQTFRQEVKNGWRGDVKGPFNIEDREKAGMTRDFYEDLRGEMEWRDESSPSAPKTHPIDLGVKDDTAKITVGYEA
;
A
#
# COMPACT_ATOMS: atom_id res chain seq x y z
N MET A 1 -12.30 -0.78 -4.27
CA MET A 1 -10.84 -0.66 -4.49
C MET A 1 -10.49 -0.65 -5.97
N ALA A 2 -10.32 -1.76 -6.71
CA ALA A 2 -9.86 -1.67 -8.11
C ALA A 2 -10.73 -0.79 -9.05
N LEU A 3 -12.06 -0.84 -8.89
CA LEU A 3 -12.98 0.06 -9.61
C LEU A 3 -12.87 1.52 -9.12
N ASP A 4 -12.59 1.73 -7.83
CA ASP A 4 -12.41 3.06 -7.25
C ASP A 4 -11.12 3.69 -7.77
N GLU A 5 -10.02 2.95 -7.86
CA GLU A 5 -8.77 3.44 -8.45
C GLU A 5 -8.95 3.85 -9.92
N SER A 6 -9.72 3.07 -10.69
CA SER A 6 -10.05 3.43 -12.07
C SER A 6 -10.90 4.70 -12.15
N LYS A 7 -11.86 4.85 -11.23
CA LYS A 7 -12.68 6.07 -11.09
C LYS A 7 -11.80 7.27 -10.70
N HIS A 8 -10.93 7.14 -9.71
CA HIS A 8 -10.02 8.18 -9.24
C HIS A 8 -9.09 8.64 -10.36
N PHE A 9 -8.44 7.70 -11.05
CA PHE A 9 -7.59 7.99 -12.19
C PHE A 9 -8.34 8.77 -13.28
N THR A 10 -9.57 8.36 -13.58
CA THR A 10 -10.42 9.03 -14.58
C THR A 10 -10.76 10.47 -14.15
N LEU A 11 -11.19 10.67 -12.89
CA LEU A 11 -11.52 11.98 -12.34
C LEU A 11 -10.31 12.92 -12.35
N LEU A 12 -9.16 12.44 -11.86
CA LEU A 12 -7.93 13.23 -11.78
C LEU A 12 -7.38 13.59 -13.17
N THR A 13 -7.40 12.64 -14.11
CA THR A 13 -6.94 12.89 -15.48
C THR A 13 -7.82 13.90 -16.19
N ALA A 14 -9.15 13.81 -16.01
CA ALA A 14 -10.08 14.80 -16.56
C ALA A 14 -9.87 16.20 -15.97
N ARG A 15 -9.66 16.30 -14.65
CA ARG A 15 -9.32 17.58 -14.00
C ARG A 15 -8.01 18.17 -14.52
N LEU A 16 -6.97 17.35 -14.63
CA LEU A 16 -5.67 17.80 -15.14
C LEU A 16 -5.78 18.33 -16.58
N ALA A 17 -6.52 17.62 -17.45
CA ALA A 17 -6.74 18.05 -18.82
C ALA A 17 -7.48 19.38 -18.92
N ALA A 18 -8.43 19.65 -18.01
CA ALA A 18 -9.15 20.92 -17.95
C ALA A 18 -8.27 22.09 -17.46
N LEU A 19 -7.41 21.85 -16.47
CA LEU A 19 -6.57 22.89 -15.84
C LEU A 19 -5.28 23.17 -16.62
N SER A 20 -4.66 22.15 -17.20
CA SER A 20 -3.42 22.28 -17.97
C SER A 20 -3.45 21.37 -19.19
N PRO A 21 -4.16 21.76 -20.27
CA PRO A 21 -4.26 20.96 -21.49
C PRO A 21 -2.89 20.65 -22.14
N SER A 22 -1.89 21.53 -21.93
CA SER A 22 -0.53 21.37 -22.44
C SER A 22 0.36 20.45 -21.57
N THR A 23 -0.14 19.99 -20.42
CA THR A 23 0.62 19.14 -19.48
C THR A 23 -0.23 17.92 -19.09
N PRO A 24 -0.45 16.97 -20.02
CA PRO A 24 -1.23 15.77 -19.74
C PRO A 24 -0.55 14.87 -18.70
N TYR A 25 -1.31 13.90 -18.16
CA TYR A 25 -0.79 12.89 -17.25
C TYR A 25 0.48 12.23 -17.82
N GLY A 26 1.51 12.07 -16.98
CA GLY A 26 2.81 11.54 -17.37
C GLY A 26 3.81 12.59 -17.89
N SER A 27 3.42 13.87 -18.01
CA SER A 27 4.34 14.94 -18.44
C SER A 27 5.34 15.38 -17.37
N LEU A 28 5.08 15.10 -16.09
CA LEU A 28 5.93 15.48 -14.97
C LEU A 28 6.54 14.24 -14.32
N PRO A 29 7.79 14.31 -13.83
CA PRO A 29 8.41 13.20 -13.10
C PRO A 29 7.65 12.93 -11.79
N VAL A 30 7.54 11.65 -11.44
CA VAL A 30 6.94 11.18 -10.19
C VAL A 30 7.92 10.25 -9.47
N HIS A 31 7.77 10.13 -8.16
CA HIS A 31 8.53 9.13 -7.39
C HIS A 31 7.92 7.73 -7.57
N ALA A 32 8.74 6.68 -7.46
CA ALA A 32 8.30 5.29 -7.61
C ALA A 32 7.91 4.61 -6.28
N ALA A 33 7.78 5.36 -5.17
CA ALA A 33 7.62 4.82 -3.83
C ALA A 33 6.49 3.78 -3.68
N LEU A 34 5.31 4.02 -4.26
CA LEU A 34 4.20 3.06 -4.22
C LEU A 34 4.53 1.77 -4.99
N TRP A 35 5.13 1.90 -6.17
CA TRP A 35 5.58 0.77 -6.99
C TRP A 35 6.68 -0.04 -6.31
N GLU A 36 7.62 0.62 -5.64
CA GLU A 36 8.67 -0.02 -4.86
C GLU A 36 8.09 -0.81 -3.68
N SER A 37 7.23 -0.18 -2.87
CA SER A 37 6.52 -0.88 -1.78
C SER A 37 5.70 -2.06 -2.31
N ALA A 38 5.05 -1.88 -3.46
CA ALA A 38 4.30 -2.93 -4.11
C ALA A 38 5.21 -4.06 -4.61
N SER A 39 6.40 -3.78 -5.09
CA SER A 39 7.34 -4.82 -5.52
C SER A 39 7.89 -5.60 -4.33
N VAL A 40 8.28 -4.89 -3.26
CA VAL A 40 8.83 -5.46 -2.02
C VAL A 40 7.85 -6.40 -1.32
N THR A 41 6.56 -6.05 -1.33
CA THR A 41 5.51 -6.82 -0.64
C THR A 41 4.77 -7.81 -1.55
N SER A 42 5.32 -8.14 -2.73
CA SER A 42 4.68 -9.04 -3.73
C SER A 42 4.43 -10.46 -3.24
N LEU A 43 5.30 -10.98 -2.38
CA LEU A 43 5.24 -12.37 -1.94
C LEU A 43 4.53 -12.55 -0.58
N SER A 44 4.03 -11.48 0.03
CA SER A 44 3.37 -11.53 1.34
C SER A 44 2.11 -10.67 1.34
N LEU A 45 0.94 -11.33 1.40
CA LEU A 45 -0.34 -10.64 1.53
C LEU A 45 -0.41 -9.81 2.82
N ARG A 46 0.13 -10.32 3.92
CA ARG A 46 0.15 -9.59 5.20
C ARG A 46 0.95 -8.30 5.08
N SER A 47 2.16 -8.38 4.52
CA SER A 47 3.00 -7.20 4.27
C SER A 47 2.35 -6.24 3.27
N ARG A 48 1.66 -6.77 2.25
CA ARG A 48 0.90 -5.96 1.27
C ARG A 48 -0.16 -5.12 1.96
N LEU A 49 -0.98 -5.75 2.80
CA LEU A 49 -2.05 -5.09 3.53
C LEU A 49 -1.48 -4.04 4.49
N ALA A 50 -0.40 -4.34 5.21
CA ALA A 50 0.24 -3.38 6.10
C ALA A 50 0.79 -2.18 5.33
N ILE A 51 1.61 -2.38 4.30
CA ILE A 51 2.34 -1.28 3.66
C ILE A 51 1.45 -0.51 2.68
N ILE A 52 0.70 -1.20 1.81
CA ILE A 52 -0.10 -0.49 0.80
C ILE A 52 -1.35 0.07 1.46
N HIS A 53 -2.14 -0.75 2.15
CA HIS A 53 -3.44 -0.27 2.66
C HIS A 53 -3.35 0.56 3.94
N LEU A 54 -2.47 0.18 4.88
CA LEU A 54 -2.42 0.82 6.19
C LEU A 54 -1.32 1.89 6.31
N VAL A 55 -0.42 2.01 5.33
CA VAL A 55 0.56 3.12 5.26
C VAL A 55 0.27 4.05 4.08
N HIS A 56 0.21 3.55 2.84
CA HIS A 56 -0.01 4.41 1.66
C HIS A 56 -1.43 4.97 1.59
N GLU A 57 -2.49 4.16 1.68
CA GLU A 57 -3.86 4.71 1.61
C GLU A 57 -4.18 5.56 2.85
N ALA A 58 -3.69 5.15 4.02
CA ALA A 58 -3.84 5.93 5.25
C ALA A 58 -3.13 7.31 5.16
N ARG A 59 -2.08 7.44 4.34
CA ARG A 59 -1.43 8.72 4.06
C ARG A 59 -2.35 9.63 3.23
N GLY A 60 -3.20 9.07 2.36
CA GLY A 60 -4.25 9.81 1.66
C GLY A 60 -5.18 10.54 2.65
N LEU A 61 -5.59 9.86 3.72
CA LEU A 61 -6.45 10.44 4.77
C LEU A 61 -5.81 11.66 5.46
N ASP A 62 -4.49 11.68 5.58
CA ASP A 62 -3.74 12.77 6.22
C ASP A 62 -3.55 13.97 5.28
N VAL A 63 -3.29 13.71 3.99
CA VAL A 63 -2.86 14.73 3.02
C VAL A 63 -4.05 15.38 2.29
N ASN A 64 -5.09 14.61 2.01
CA ASN A 64 -6.22 15.07 1.21
C ASN A 64 -6.96 16.26 1.83
N PRO A 65 -7.26 16.32 3.15
CA PRO A 65 -7.96 17.46 3.74
C PRO A 65 -7.23 18.80 3.51
N GLY A 66 -5.91 18.81 3.68
CA GLY A 66 -5.09 19.99 3.41
C GLY A 66 -5.06 20.38 1.93
N THR A 67 -5.12 19.39 1.03
CA THR A 67 -5.16 19.62 -0.42
C THR A 67 -6.51 20.17 -0.87
N ILE A 68 -7.60 19.60 -0.37
CA ILE A 68 -8.97 20.08 -0.59
C ILE A 68 -9.09 21.53 -0.15
N GLU A 69 -8.58 21.87 1.03
CA GLU A 69 -8.64 23.24 1.55
C GLU A 69 -7.84 24.24 0.70
N ARG A 70 -6.71 23.82 0.10
CA ARG A 70 -5.97 24.67 -0.84
C ARG A 70 -6.79 24.99 -2.09
N PHE A 71 -7.46 24.00 -2.68
CA PHE A 71 -8.33 24.22 -3.84
C PHE A 71 -9.56 25.06 -3.50
N ARG A 72 -10.14 24.85 -2.31
CA ARG A 72 -11.25 25.66 -1.81
C ARG A 72 -10.88 27.15 -1.71
N ARG A 73 -9.70 27.47 -1.14
CA ARG A 73 -9.19 28.84 -1.07
C ARG A 73 -8.85 29.44 -2.44
N ALA A 74 -8.48 28.59 -3.41
CA ALA A 74 -8.28 29.00 -4.79
C ALA A 74 -9.60 29.15 -5.58
N ASN A 75 -10.75 28.93 -4.94
CA ASN A 75 -12.08 28.99 -5.55
C ASN A 75 -12.26 27.99 -6.73
N ASP A 76 -11.56 26.84 -6.65
CA ASP A 76 -11.70 25.71 -7.59
C ASP A 76 -12.62 24.64 -7.02
N GLY A 77 -13.94 24.89 -7.15
CA GLY A 77 -14.97 23.98 -6.63
C GLY A 77 -15.02 22.62 -7.34
N GLU A 78 -14.55 22.54 -8.58
CA GLU A 78 -14.51 21.27 -9.33
C GLU A 78 -13.41 20.34 -8.83
N SER A 79 -12.23 20.88 -8.48
CA SER A 79 -11.17 20.08 -7.86
C SER A 79 -11.52 19.69 -6.43
N VAL A 80 -12.22 20.56 -5.69
CA VAL A 80 -12.77 20.22 -4.35
C VAL A 80 -13.70 19.02 -4.45
N SER A 81 -14.69 19.05 -5.35
CA SER A 81 -15.67 17.96 -5.45
C SER A 81 -15.03 16.61 -5.85
N VAL A 82 -14.04 16.63 -6.74
CA VAL A 82 -13.28 15.43 -7.12
C VAL A 82 -12.50 14.86 -5.93
N LEU A 83 -11.78 15.71 -5.19
CA LEU A 83 -10.97 15.25 -4.07
C LEU A 83 -11.81 14.82 -2.87
N GLU A 84 -13.00 15.38 -2.67
CA GLU A 84 -13.95 14.93 -1.64
C GLU A 84 -14.48 13.51 -1.94
N ILE A 85 -14.73 13.18 -3.22
CA ILE A 85 -15.07 11.80 -3.64
C ILE A 85 -13.92 10.85 -3.32
N ILE A 86 -12.69 11.21 -3.73
CA ILE A 86 -11.50 10.38 -3.52
C ILE A 86 -11.29 10.15 -2.02
N HIS A 87 -11.32 11.22 -1.21
CA HIS A 87 -11.13 11.14 0.24
C HIS A 87 -12.14 10.21 0.93
N ALA A 88 -13.41 10.25 0.51
CA ALA A 88 -14.42 9.35 1.04
C ALA A 88 -14.13 7.88 0.70
N ASP A 89 -13.65 7.60 -0.52
CA ASP A 89 -13.26 6.25 -0.92
C ASP A 89 -12.03 5.76 -0.15
N GLU A 90 -11.02 6.62 0.09
CA GLU A 90 -9.81 6.27 0.85
C GLU A 90 -10.13 5.73 2.26
N VAL A 91 -11.13 6.30 2.94
CA VAL A 91 -11.57 5.78 4.25
C VAL A 91 -12.02 4.33 4.14
N THR A 92 -12.76 3.99 3.07
CA THR A 92 -13.24 2.62 2.85
C THR A 92 -12.11 1.67 2.45
N HIS A 93 -11.07 2.17 1.77
CA HIS A 93 -9.91 1.38 1.37
C HIS A 93 -9.07 1.00 2.59
N VAL A 94 -8.77 1.97 3.45
CA VAL A 94 -8.08 1.73 4.73
C VAL A 94 -8.93 0.80 5.62
N THR A 95 -10.25 1.01 5.70
CA THR A 95 -11.16 0.12 6.45
C THR A 95 -11.08 -1.32 5.96
N ALA A 96 -11.13 -1.53 4.64
CA ALA A 96 -11.04 -2.86 4.06
C ALA A 96 -9.68 -3.51 4.34
N GLY A 97 -8.59 -2.74 4.21
CA GLY A 97 -7.24 -3.20 4.55
C GLY A 97 -7.11 -3.59 6.01
N HIS A 98 -7.61 -2.76 6.92
CA HIS A 98 -7.54 -2.98 8.37
C HIS A 98 -8.30 -4.24 8.77
N ARG A 99 -9.51 -4.42 8.21
CA ARG A 99 -10.32 -5.62 8.46
C ARG A 99 -9.60 -6.90 8.04
N TRP A 100 -9.06 -6.95 6.82
CA TRP A 100 -8.38 -8.14 6.33
C TRP A 100 -7.05 -8.41 7.03
N PHE A 101 -6.31 -7.36 7.36
CA PHE A 101 -5.07 -7.46 8.10
C PHE A 101 -5.32 -8.05 9.51
N THR A 102 -6.32 -7.51 10.22
CA THR A 102 -6.71 -7.98 11.55
C THR A 102 -7.21 -9.42 11.52
N TRP A 103 -8.06 -9.76 10.55
CA TRP A 103 -8.53 -11.14 10.36
C TRP A 103 -7.38 -12.14 10.15
N MET A 104 -6.35 -11.75 9.37
CA MET A 104 -5.16 -12.61 9.22
C MET A 104 -4.41 -12.77 10.54
N CYS A 105 -4.23 -11.69 11.31
CA CYS A 105 -3.58 -11.74 12.60
C CYS A 105 -4.33 -12.64 13.59
N GLU A 106 -5.66 -12.52 13.65
CA GLU A 106 -6.53 -13.38 14.47
C GLU A 106 -6.39 -14.85 14.09
N LYS A 107 -6.41 -15.16 12.78
CA LYS A 107 -6.27 -16.53 12.28
C LYS A 107 -4.92 -17.14 12.67
N ASP A 108 -3.87 -16.34 12.69
CA ASP A 108 -2.51 -16.75 13.03
C ASP A 108 -2.20 -16.65 14.53
N GLY A 109 -3.16 -16.18 15.35
CA GLY A 109 -3.03 -16.06 16.80
C GLY A 109 -2.04 -14.99 17.26
N VAL A 110 -1.85 -13.93 16.48
CA VAL A 110 -0.91 -12.83 16.76
C VAL A 110 -1.63 -11.50 16.97
N ASP A 111 -1.01 -10.59 17.72
CA ASP A 111 -1.54 -9.25 17.96
C ASP A 111 -1.42 -8.38 16.68
N PRO A 112 -2.52 -7.75 16.20
CA PRO A 112 -2.50 -6.98 14.97
C PRO A 112 -1.63 -5.71 15.07
N VAL A 113 -1.59 -5.02 16.21
CA VAL A 113 -0.80 -3.79 16.35
C VAL A 113 0.69 -4.12 16.27
N GLN A 114 1.17 -5.08 17.08
CA GLN A 114 2.56 -5.52 17.07
C GLN A 114 2.98 -6.06 15.71
N THR A 115 2.11 -6.85 15.09
CA THR A 115 2.36 -7.41 13.76
C THR A 115 2.46 -6.30 12.71
N PHE A 116 1.54 -5.34 12.71
CA PHE A 116 1.59 -4.19 11.78
C PHE A 116 2.89 -3.41 11.94
N ARG A 117 3.27 -3.06 13.18
CA ARG A 117 4.50 -2.33 13.45
C ARG A 117 5.73 -3.10 12.96
N GLN A 118 5.74 -4.43 13.10
CA GLN A 118 6.82 -5.27 12.58
C GLN A 118 6.86 -5.31 11.04
N GLU A 119 5.69 -5.41 10.39
CA GLU A 119 5.60 -5.33 8.93
C GLU A 119 6.11 -3.98 8.41
N VAL A 120 5.77 -2.87 9.08
CA VAL A 120 6.29 -1.54 8.74
C VAL A 120 7.79 -1.45 8.93
N LYS A 121 8.34 -1.95 10.04
CA LYS A 121 9.81 -2.01 10.23
C LYS A 121 10.50 -2.73 9.08
N ASN A 122 9.94 -3.85 8.62
CA ASN A 122 10.56 -4.68 7.59
C ASN A 122 10.32 -4.15 6.16
N GLY A 123 9.19 -3.49 5.91
CA GLY A 123 8.70 -3.15 4.57
C GLY A 123 8.63 -1.65 4.25
N TRP A 124 8.99 -0.77 5.18
CA TRP A 124 8.97 0.68 5.01
C TRP A 124 10.34 1.33 5.27
N ARG A 125 10.55 2.51 4.69
CA ARG A 125 11.79 3.28 4.87
C ARG A 125 11.50 4.59 5.60
N GLY A 126 12.22 4.82 6.70
CA GLY A 126 12.12 6.07 7.46
C GLY A 126 10.81 6.19 8.22
N ASP A 127 10.51 7.38 8.72
CA ASP A 127 9.38 7.57 9.63
C ASP A 127 8.03 7.50 8.91
N VAL A 128 7.03 6.96 9.59
CA VAL A 128 5.61 7.18 9.24
C VAL A 128 5.27 8.55 9.80
N LYS A 129 5.26 9.57 8.93
CA LYS A 129 5.16 10.97 9.35
C LYS A 129 3.73 11.48 9.37
N GLY A 130 3.37 12.20 10.43
CA GLY A 130 2.19 13.07 10.45
C GLY A 130 2.37 14.38 9.66
N PRO A 131 1.47 15.36 9.85
CA PRO A 131 0.35 15.34 10.78
C PRO A 131 -0.67 14.26 10.42
N PHE A 132 -1.20 13.55 11.41
CA PHE A 132 -2.17 12.47 11.19
C PHE A 132 -3.60 13.00 11.27
N ASN A 133 -4.45 12.58 10.35
CA ASN A 133 -5.89 12.75 10.46
C ASN A 133 -6.45 11.65 11.38
N ILE A 134 -6.38 11.92 12.68
CA ILE A 134 -6.79 10.97 13.73
C ILE A 134 -8.25 10.55 13.53
N GLU A 135 -9.14 11.50 13.22
CA GLU A 135 -10.57 11.24 13.07
C GLU A 135 -10.85 10.23 11.95
N ASP A 136 -10.30 10.45 10.75
CA ASP A 136 -10.57 9.55 9.63
C ASP A 136 -9.80 8.23 9.72
N ARG A 137 -8.61 8.22 10.32
CA ARG A 137 -7.89 6.98 10.65
C ARG A 137 -8.68 6.14 11.65
N GLU A 138 -9.26 6.74 12.69
CA GLU A 138 -10.12 6.06 13.65
C GLU A 138 -11.41 5.54 13.00
N LYS A 139 -12.06 6.33 12.13
CA LYS A 139 -13.20 5.84 11.32
C LYS A 139 -12.85 4.62 10.48
N ALA A 140 -11.61 4.56 9.98
CA ALA A 140 -11.10 3.42 9.22
C ALA A 140 -10.64 2.24 10.10
N GLY A 141 -10.72 2.38 11.43
CA GLY A 141 -10.34 1.35 12.41
C GLY A 141 -8.89 1.41 12.89
N MET A 142 -8.08 2.35 12.38
CA MET A 142 -6.68 2.50 12.80
C MET A 142 -6.57 3.39 14.05
N THR A 143 -6.35 2.78 15.20
CA THR A 143 -6.01 3.50 16.43
C THR A 143 -4.59 4.06 16.36
N ARG A 144 -4.28 5.00 17.27
CA ARG A 144 -2.94 5.61 17.39
C ARG A 144 -1.82 4.60 17.61
N ASP A 145 -2.09 3.50 18.31
CA ASP A 145 -1.10 2.46 18.62
C ASP A 145 -0.49 1.84 17.35
N PHE A 146 -1.24 1.85 16.24
CA PHE A 146 -0.72 1.40 14.95
C PHE A 146 0.44 2.29 14.49
N TYR A 147 0.30 3.61 14.49
CA TYR A 147 1.15 4.50 13.68
C TYR A 147 1.94 5.57 14.46
N GLU A 148 1.62 5.83 15.72
CA GLU A 148 2.39 6.78 16.53
C GLU A 148 3.81 6.22 16.80
N ASP A 149 4.80 7.12 16.72
CA ASP A 149 6.23 6.84 16.89
C ASP A 149 6.72 5.62 16.08
N LEU A 150 6.20 5.47 14.85
CA LEU A 150 6.53 4.36 13.99
C LEU A 150 7.54 4.75 12.90
N ARG A 151 8.57 3.91 12.76
CA ARG A 151 9.60 4.04 11.73
C ARG A 151 9.87 2.71 11.06
N GLY A 152 10.04 2.77 9.75
CA GLY A 152 10.54 1.70 8.91
C GLY A 152 12.07 1.58 8.98
N GLU A 153 12.55 0.33 9.01
CA GLU A 153 13.95 -0.05 9.16
C GLU A 153 14.50 -0.73 7.89
N MET A 154 13.71 -0.75 6.79
CA MET A 154 14.14 -1.33 5.52
C MET A 154 15.33 -0.56 4.94
N GLU A 155 16.40 -1.28 4.60
CA GLU A 155 17.60 -0.69 4.00
C GLU A 155 17.37 -0.24 2.55
N TRP A 156 18.19 0.73 2.12
CA TRP A 156 18.32 1.09 0.72
C TRP A 156 18.88 -0.08 -0.07
N ARG A 157 18.10 -0.55 -1.05
CA ARG A 157 18.62 -1.47 -2.06
C ARG A 157 19.45 -0.62 -3.01
N ASP A 158 20.76 -0.77 -2.95
CA ASP A 158 21.67 -0.15 -3.89
C ASP A 158 21.56 -0.89 -5.23
N GLU A 159 20.93 -0.27 -6.23
CA GLU A 159 20.80 -0.85 -7.57
C GLU A 159 22.14 -1.00 -8.30
N SER A 160 23.24 -0.44 -7.75
CA SER A 160 24.60 -0.66 -8.25
C SER A 160 25.25 -1.94 -7.71
N SER A 161 24.60 -2.64 -6.77
CA SER A 161 25.14 -3.85 -6.15
C SER A 161 24.37 -5.10 -6.60
N PRO A 162 25.01 -6.06 -7.31
CA PRO A 162 24.34 -7.29 -7.73
C PRO A 162 24.18 -8.21 -6.51
N SER A 163 23.11 -8.04 -5.72
CA SER A 163 22.81 -9.01 -4.67
C SER A 163 22.17 -10.25 -5.32
N ALA A 164 22.88 -11.38 -5.28
CA ALA A 164 22.32 -12.68 -5.63
C ALA A 164 21.02 -12.95 -4.83
N PRO A 165 20.01 -13.60 -5.44
CA PRO A 165 18.78 -13.95 -4.72
C PRO A 165 19.14 -14.82 -3.51
N LYS A 166 18.78 -14.35 -2.30
CA LYS A 166 18.84 -15.18 -1.10
C LYS A 166 17.82 -16.30 -1.25
N THR A 167 18.28 -17.49 -1.58
CA THR A 167 17.49 -18.71 -1.49
C THR A 167 17.28 -19.01 -0.01
N HIS A 168 16.05 -18.85 0.48
CA HIS A 168 15.63 -19.53 1.69
C HIS A 168 15.29 -20.97 1.29
N PRO A 169 16.01 -21.99 1.78
CA PRO A 169 15.64 -23.36 1.52
C PRO A 169 14.24 -23.61 2.09
N ILE A 170 13.29 -23.94 1.22
CA ILE A 170 12.03 -24.52 1.65
C ILE A 170 12.36 -25.99 1.94
N ASP A 171 12.44 -26.35 3.23
CA ASP A 171 12.46 -27.75 3.64
C ASP A 171 11.06 -28.32 3.40
N LEU A 172 10.88 -28.99 2.26
CA LEU A 172 9.61 -29.61 1.88
C LEU A 172 9.40 -31.00 2.51
N GLY A 173 10.29 -31.48 3.38
CA GLY A 173 10.05 -32.71 4.15
C GLY A 173 9.70 -33.95 3.31
N VAL A 174 10.14 -34.02 2.05
CA VAL A 174 9.88 -35.18 1.18
C VAL A 174 10.93 -36.24 1.48
N LYS A 175 10.50 -37.33 2.12
CA LYS A 175 11.30 -38.56 2.22
C LYS A 175 11.38 -39.20 0.83
N ASP A 176 12.60 -39.39 0.38
CA ASP A 176 12.94 -40.00 -0.91
C ASP A 176 12.72 -41.51 -0.84
N ASP A 177 11.51 -41.97 -1.20
CA ASP A 177 11.25 -43.38 -1.50
C ASP A 177 11.29 -43.56 -3.02
N THR A 178 12.44 -44.02 -3.50
CA THR A 178 12.69 -44.32 -4.90
C THR A 178 11.78 -45.44 -5.41
N ALA A 179 10.83 -45.12 -6.28
CA ALA A 179 10.15 -46.08 -7.14
C ALA A 179 10.36 -45.71 -8.62
N LYS A 180 11.13 -46.53 -9.33
CA LYS A 180 11.34 -46.40 -10.79
C LYS A 180 10.04 -46.70 -11.52
N ILE A 181 9.51 -45.73 -12.26
CA ILE A 181 8.42 -45.96 -13.23
C ILE A 181 9.02 -45.89 -14.63
N THR A 182 9.05 -47.03 -15.32
CA THR A 182 9.41 -47.16 -16.73
C THR A 182 8.19 -46.80 -17.58
N VAL A 183 8.31 -45.78 -18.43
CA VAL A 183 7.26 -45.42 -19.40
C VAL A 183 7.55 -46.16 -20.71
N GLY A 184 6.74 -47.16 -21.04
CA GLY A 184 6.70 -47.80 -22.35
C GLY A 184 5.79 -47.02 -23.29
N TYR A 185 6.27 -46.73 -24.50
CA TYR A 185 5.44 -46.28 -25.61
C TYR A 185 5.12 -47.52 -26.48
N GLU A 186 3.84 -47.83 -26.65
CA GLU A 186 3.38 -48.66 -27.77
C GLU A 186 2.81 -47.74 -28.86
N ALA A 187 3.09 -48.12 -30.11
CA ALA A 187 2.80 -47.39 -31.34
C ALA A 187 1.40 -47.68 -31.90
#